data_AF-A0A7S3Y6B3-F1
#
_entry.id   AF-A0A7S3Y6B3-F1
#
_cell.length_a   1.000
_cell.length_b   1.000
_cell.length_c   1.000
_cell.angle_alpha   90.00
_cell.angle_beta   90.00
_cell.angle_gamma   90.00
#
_symmetry.space_group_name_H-M   'P 1'
#
loop_
_entity.id
_entity.type
_entity.pdbx_description
1 polymer ?
#
loop_
_entity_poly.entity_id
_entity_poly.type
_entity_poly.pdbx_seq_one_letter_code
_entity_poly.pdbx_strand_id
1 'polypeptide(L)'
;ALCETCLVPKDGAAHHCGACGVCVAGFDHHCPWVGACVGRDNHRAFVGFLAAATLGLADFLWHAIHLLRADCGLPPGTPVWTGQAYRCLATEARGRPPLALSGALGAAVLAWVTGLLLAQLFQIGRGYTTYDAIKRTGRYHAGAAG
;
A
#
# COMPACT_ATOMS: atom_id res chain seq x y z
N ALA A 1 -26.94 -2.63 -17.80
CA ALA A 1 -27.17 -4.04 -17.41
C ALA A 1 -27.76 -4.06 -16.00
N LEU A 2 -28.63 -5.01 -15.65
CA LEU A 2 -29.18 -5.16 -14.29
C LEU A 2 -28.23 -6.00 -13.44
N CYS A 3 -28.11 -5.72 -12.13
CA CYS A 3 -27.51 -6.66 -11.18
C CYS A 3 -28.59 -7.62 -10.67
N GLU A 4 -28.45 -8.92 -10.89
CA GLU A 4 -29.44 -9.92 -10.47
C GLU A 4 -29.49 -10.09 -8.94
N THR A 5 -28.37 -9.87 -8.24
CA THR A 5 -28.31 -9.99 -6.78
C THR A 5 -28.94 -8.79 -6.07
N CYS A 6 -28.62 -7.57 -6.52
CA CYS A 6 -29.12 -6.35 -5.89
C CYS A 6 -30.44 -5.86 -6.50
N LEU A 7 -30.84 -6.38 -7.67
CA LEU A 7 -31.99 -5.92 -8.45
C LEU A 7 -31.95 -4.42 -8.80
N VAL A 8 -30.74 -3.85 -8.91
CA VAL A 8 -30.53 -2.44 -9.29
C VAL A 8 -29.92 -2.33 -10.69
N PRO A 9 -30.30 -1.31 -11.48
CA PRO A 9 -29.62 -0.99 -12.73
C PRO A 9 -28.15 -0.66 -12.44
N LYS A 10 -27.24 -1.34 -13.13
CA LYS A 10 -25.81 -1.02 -13.06
C LYS A 10 -25.53 0.12 -14.02
N ASP A 11 -24.91 1.17 -13.50
CA ASP A 11 -24.16 2.09 -14.35
C ASP A 11 -23.04 1.32 -15.07
N GLY A 12 -22.56 1.82 -16.21
CA GLY A 12 -21.61 1.07 -17.05
C GLY A 12 -20.30 0.68 -16.36
N ALA A 13 -19.97 1.32 -15.23
CA ALA A 13 -18.74 1.08 -14.47
C ALA A 13 -18.99 0.43 -13.09
N ALA A 14 -20.25 0.10 -12.75
CA ALA A 14 -20.59 -0.48 -11.47
C ALA A 14 -20.35 -1.99 -11.47
N HIS A 15 -19.89 -2.51 -10.33
CA HIS A 15 -19.74 -3.95 -10.12
C HIS A 15 -20.30 -4.36 -8.76
N HIS A 16 -20.88 -5.56 -8.71
CA HIS A 16 -21.37 -6.16 -7.48
C HIS A 16 -20.18 -6.77 -6.72
N CYS A 17 -20.00 -6.37 -5.47
CA CYS A 17 -19.03 -6.98 -4.59
C CYS A 17 -19.73 -8.06 -3.76
N GLY A 18 -19.41 -9.33 -3.98
CA GLY A 18 -19.98 -10.43 -3.20
C GLY A 18 -19.60 -10.39 -1.71
N ALA A 19 -18.43 -9.84 -1.37
CA ALA A 19 -18.00 -9.70 0.02
C ALA A 19 -18.82 -8.66 0.81
N CYS A 20 -19.24 -7.57 0.14
CA CYS A 20 -20.05 -6.52 0.78
C CYS A 20 -21.54 -6.64 0.49
N GLY A 21 -21.96 -7.48 -0.47
CA GLY A 21 -23.36 -7.65 -0.86
C GLY A 21 -23.97 -6.43 -1.57
N VAL A 22 -23.15 -5.52 -2.11
CA VAL A 22 -23.63 -4.26 -2.72
C VAL A 22 -23.00 -4.00 -4.09
N CYS A 23 -23.72 -3.26 -4.94
CA CYS A 23 -23.16 -2.68 -6.15
C CYS A 23 -22.42 -1.39 -5.84
N VAL A 24 -21.21 -1.26 -6.37
CA VAL A 24 -20.33 -0.11 -6.16
C VAL A 24 -20.07 0.56 -7.50
N ALA A 25 -20.34 1.86 -7.60
CA ALA A 25 -20.10 2.64 -8.80
C ALA A 25 -18.59 2.86 -9.02
N GLY A 26 -18.12 2.69 -10.26
CA GLY A 26 -16.69 2.78 -10.58
C GLY A 26 -15.84 1.87 -9.69
N PHE A 27 -16.26 0.62 -9.53
CA PHE A 27 -15.65 -0.33 -8.60
C PHE A 27 -14.17 -0.58 -8.93
N ASP A 28 -13.30 -0.38 -7.95
CA ASP A 28 -11.86 -0.65 -8.06
C ASP A 28 -11.51 -2.02 -7.48
N HIS A 29 -11.78 -2.22 -6.19
CA HIS A 29 -11.62 -3.50 -5.51
C HIS A 29 -12.34 -3.52 -4.16
N HIS A 30 -12.52 -4.71 -3.59
CA HIS A 30 -12.79 -4.85 -2.17
C HIS A 30 -11.46 -4.90 -1.43
N CYS A 31 -11.28 -4.02 -0.44
CA CYS A 31 -10.05 -3.94 0.33
C CYS A 31 -10.29 -4.45 1.76
N PRO A 32 -9.76 -5.64 2.12
CA PRO A 32 -9.92 -6.17 3.48
C PRO A 32 -9.30 -5.27 4.55
N TRP A 33 -8.24 -4.53 4.20
CA TRP A 33 -7.49 -3.69 5.14
C TRP A 33 -8.26 -2.47 5.63
N VAL A 34 -9.18 -1.94 4.81
CA VAL A 34 -10.09 -0.84 5.21
C VAL A 34 -11.50 -1.34 5.49
N GLY A 35 -11.74 -2.66 5.36
CA GLY A 35 -13.05 -3.28 5.59
C GLY A 35 -14.15 -2.79 4.65
N ALA A 36 -13.81 -2.25 3.48
CA ALA A 36 -14.76 -1.60 2.58
C ALA A 36 -14.39 -1.77 1.11
N CYS A 37 -15.37 -1.55 0.23
CA CYS A 37 -15.09 -1.41 -1.20
C CYS A 37 -14.45 -0.06 -1.49
N VAL A 38 -13.47 -0.06 -2.38
CA VAL A 38 -12.93 1.13 -3.02
C VAL A 38 -13.61 1.27 -4.39
N GLY A 39 -14.17 2.44 -4.64
CA GLY A 39 -14.83 2.79 -5.88
C GLY A 39 -14.89 4.31 -6.08
N ARG A 40 -15.70 4.78 -7.02
CA ARG A 40 -15.73 6.19 -7.45
C ARG A 40 -15.76 7.19 -6.30
N ASP A 41 -16.60 6.95 -5.29
CA ASP A 41 -16.89 7.93 -4.25
C ASP A 41 -15.80 8.04 -3.16
N ASN A 42 -14.95 7.02 -3.02
CA ASN A 42 -13.89 7.00 -2.00
C ASN A 42 -12.49 6.72 -2.55
N HIS A 43 -12.32 6.53 -3.87
CA HIS A 43 -11.02 6.22 -4.47
C HIS A 43 -9.97 7.30 -4.20
N ARG A 44 -10.34 8.58 -4.26
CA ARG A 44 -9.44 9.69 -3.91
C ARG A 44 -8.99 9.65 -2.45
N ALA A 45 -9.90 9.32 -1.54
CA ALA A 45 -9.58 9.18 -0.13
C ALA A 45 -8.65 7.97 0.11
N PHE A 46 -8.87 6.86 -0.60
CA PHE A 46 -7.99 5.68 -0.54
C PHE A 46 -6.57 6.00 -1.02
N VAL A 47 -6.42 6.72 -2.14
CA VAL A 47 -5.10 7.17 -2.62
C VAL A 47 -4.43 8.12 -1.63
N GLY A 48 -5.20 9.06 -1.05
CA GLY A 48 -4.72 9.96 0.00
C GLY A 48 -4.25 9.21 1.25
N PHE A 49 -4.98 8.17 1.66
CA PHE A 49 -4.60 7.27 2.75
C PHE A 49 -3.26 6.58 2.47
N LEU A 50 -3.08 6.00 1.28
CA LEU A 50 -1.81 5.37 0.89
C LEU A 50 -0.65 6.37 0.89
N ALA A 51 -0.86 7.59 0.38
CA ALA A 51 0.14 8.65 0.38
C ALA A 51 0.52 9.07 1.80
N ALA A 52 -0.45 9.31 2.68
CA ALA A 52 -0.22 9.66 4.07
C ALA A 52 0.52 8.54 4.83
N ALA A 53 0.14 7.28 4.61
CA ALA A 53 0.81 6.13 5.22
C ALA A 53 2.28 6.00 4.76
N THR A 54 2.55 6.18 3.46
CA THR A 54 3.92 6.21 2.91
C THR A 54 4.76 7.30 3.56
N LEU A 55 4.23 8.53 3.64
CA LEU A 55 4.95 9.65 4.24
C LEU A 55 5.20 9.43 5.74
N GLY A 56 4.20 8.99 6.49
CA GLY A 56 4.34 8.72 7.93
C GLY A 56 5.34 7.61 8.24
N LEU A 57 5.36 6.53 7.45
CA LEU A 57 6.33 5.45 7.61
C LEU A 57 7.76 5.90 7.23
N ALA A 58 7.91 6.70 6.18
CA ALA A 58 9.20 7.28 5.81
C ALA A 58 9.74 8.21 6.92
N ASP A 59 8.88 9.05 7.48
CA ASP A 59 9.20 9.93 8.60
C ASP A 59 9.61 9.15 9.86
N PHE A 60 8.87 8.08 10.19
CA PHE A 60 9.22 7.19 11.30
C PHE A 60 10.61 6.56 11.12
N LEU A 61 10.93 6.03 9.94
CA LEU A 61 12.23 5.41 9.66
C LEU A 61 13.36 6.43 9.67
N TRP A 62 13.11 7.64 9.17
CA TRP A 62 14.06 8.74 9.26
C TRP A 62 14.41 9.03 10.73
N HIS A 63 13.40 9.26 11.57
CA HIS A 63 13.60 9.53 13.00
C HIS A 63 14.29 8.35 13.72
N ALA A 64 13.92 7.11 13.43
CA ALA A 64 14.55 5.92 14.00
C ALA A 64 16.06 5.85 13.65
N ILE A 65 16.42 6.10 12.40
CA ILE A 65 17.82 6.14 11.95
C ILE A 65 18.57 7.30 12.61
N HIS A 66 17.95 8.47 12.73
CA HIS A 66 18.57 9.63 13.38
C HIS A 66 18.83 9.42 14.86
N LEU A 67 17.93 8.72 15.56
CA LEU A 67 18.12 8.33 16.95
C LEU A 67 19.35 7.41 17.10
N LEU A 68 19.41 6.32 16.31
CA LEU A 68 20.55 5.38 16.35
C LEU A 68 21.87 6.05 15.94
N ARG A 69 21.83 6.98 14.98
CA ARG A 69 23.02 7.77 14.57
C ARG A 69 23.56 8.64 15.69
N ALA A 70 22.67 9.26 16.47
CA ALA A 70 23.04 10.10 17.61
C ALA A 70 23.73 9.28 18.69
N ASP A 71 23.21 8.08 18.99
CA ASP A 71 23.83 7.15 19.94
C ASP A 71 25.25 6.71 19.49
N CYS A 72 25.43 6.55 18.17
CA CYS A 72 26.73 6.21 17.57
C CYS A 72 27.73 7.38 17.49
N GLY A 73 27.33 8.60 17.84
CA GLY A 73 28.19 9.79 17.68
C GLY A 73 28.65 10.05 16.25
N LEU A 74 27.88 9.60 15.24
CA LEU A 74 28.28 9.73 13.83
C LEU A 74 28.19 11.20 13.38
N PRO A 75 29.23 11.76 12.72
CA PRO A 75 29.15 13.09 12.14
C PRO A 75 27.98 13.23 11.14
N PRO A 76 27.36 14.41 11.01
CA PRO A 76 26.34 14.66 10.00
C PRO A 76 26.85 14.31 8.60
N GLY A 77 26.01 13.65 7.79
CA GLY A 77 26.38 13.23 6.44
C GLY A 77 27.18 11.93 6.34
N THR A 78 27.54 11.29 7.47
CA THR A 78 28.20 9.98 7.44
C THR A 78 27.28 8.94 6.79
N PRO A 79 27.72 8.28 5.71
CA PRO A 79 26.88 7.29 5.05
C PRO A 79 26.69 6.04 5.91
N VAL A 80 25.45 5.58 6.04
CA VAL A 80 25.08 4.42 6.87
C VAL A 80 25.65 3.10 6.36
N TRP A 81 26.02 3.03 5.09
CA TRP A 81 26.62 1.86 4.45
C TRP A 81 28.14 1.76 4.64
N THR A 82 28.78 2.72 5.31
CA THR A 82 30.19 2.57 5.71
C THR A 82 30.30 1.46 6.77
N GLY A 83 31.36 0.64 6.71
CA GLY A 83 31.50 -0.49 7.63
C GLY A 83 31.51 -0.11 9.11
N GLN A 84 32.06 1.07 9.45
CA GLN A 84 32.03 1.59 10.82
C GLN A 84 30.61 2.00 11.25
N ALA A 85 29.90 2.78 10.42
CA ALA A 85 28.53 3.22 10.74
C ALA A 85 27.57 2.03 10.80
N TYR A 86 27.63 1.12 9.82
CA TYR A 86 26.78 -0.08 9.77
C TYR A 86 26.94 -0.95 11.03
N ARG A 87 28.18 -1.21 11.45
CA ARG A 87 28.44 -2.01 12.66
C ARG A 87 27.88 -1.35 13.91
N CYS A 88 28.08 -0.03 14.06
CA CYS A 88 27.54 0.68 15.23
C CYS A 88 26.01 0.65 15.24
N LEU A 89 25.36 1.03 14.15
CA LEU A 89 23.90 1.04 14.03
C LEU A 89 23.30 -0.35 14.30
N ALA A 90 23.95 -1.42 13.81
CA ALA A 90 23.51 -2.78 14.05
C ALA A 90 23.68 -3.20 15.52
N THR A 91 24.69 -2.70 16.23
CA THR A 91 24.87 -2.96 17.67
C THR A 91 23.82 -2.20 18.49
N GLU A 92 23.63 -0.90 18.23
CA GLU A 92 22.61 -0.09 18.90
C GLU A 92 21.19 -0.61 18.67
N ALA A 93 20.88 -1.02 17.44
CA ALA A 93 19.58 -1.63 17.12
C ALA A 93 19.36 -2.94 17.89
N ARG A 94 20.40 -3.79 18.05
CA ARG A 94 20.31 -5.01 18.87
C ARG A 94 20.09 -4.71 20.35
N GLY A 95 20.60 -3.57 20.84
CA GLY A 95 20.35 -3.08 22.19
C GLY A 95 18.93 -2.55 22.43
N ARG A 96 18.15 -2.30 21.37
CA ARG A 96 16.78 -1.78 21.42
C ARG A 96 15.80 -2.63 20.59
N PRO A 97 15.50 -3.88 20.99
CA PRO A 97 14.70 -4.80 20.19
C PRO A 97 13.33 -4.27 19.73
N PRO A 98 12.55 -3.53 20.55
CA PRO A 98 11.29 -2.95 20.09
C PRO A 98 11.47 -1.94 18.95
N LEU A 99 12.51 -1.10 19.02
CA LEU A 99 12.83 -0.13 17.97
C LEU A 99 13.32 -0.85 16.70
N ALA A 100 14.17 -1.87 16.85
CA ALA A 100 14.67 -2.64 15.72
C ALA A 100 13.54 -3.41 15.00
N LEU A 101 12.64 -4.05 15.76
CA LEU A 101 11.50 -4.77 15.20
C LEU A 101 10.52 -3.82 14.51
N SER A 102 10.15 -2.72 15.17
CA SER A 102 9.25 -1.71 14.58
C SER A 102 9.87 -1.04 13.36
N GLY A 103 11.18 -0.76 13.36
CA GLY A 103 11.92 -0.27 12.20
C GLY A 103 11.92 -1.26 11.03
N ALA A 104 12.21 -2.54 11.29
CA ALA A 104 12.21 -3.57 10.26
C ALA A 104 10.81 -3.79 9.66
N LEU A 105 9.78 -3.88 10.51
CA LEU A 105 8.39 -3.97 10.07
C LEU A 105 7.99 -2.71 9.30
N GLY A 106 8.33 -1.52 9.81
CA GLY A 106 8.05 -0.25 9.16
C GLY A 106 8.66 -0.13 7.77
N ALA A 107 9.89 -0.62 7.57
CA ALA A 107 10.54 -0.67 6.27
C ALA A 107 9.83 -1.62 5.28
N ALA A 108 9.42 -2.80 5.76
CA ALA A 108 8.66 -3.75 4.96
C ALA A 108 7.29 -3.19 4.54
N VAL A 109 6.57 -2.57 5.48
CA VAL A 109 5.27 -1.94 5.22
C VAL A 109 5.42 -0.72 4.30
N LEU A 110 6.47 0.10 4.46
CA LEU A 110 6.75 1.23 3.58
C LEU A 110 6.93 0.75 2.13
N ALA A 111 7.72 -0.30 1.91
CA ALA A 111 7.93 -0.87 0.59
C ALA A 111 6.62 -1.37 -0.03
N TRP A 112 5.81 -2.09 0.75
CA TRP A 112 4.49 -2.54 0.31
C TRP A 112 3.58 -1.36 -0.06
N VAL A 113 3.32 -0.44 0.88
CA VAL A 113 2.35 0.65 0.71
C VAL A 113 2.77 1.59 -0.42
N THR A 114 4.07 1.85 -0.57
CA THR A 114 4.61 2.61 -1.70
C THR A 114 4.34 1.88 -3.02
N GLY A 115 4.54 0.56 -3.08
CA GLY A 115 4.21 -0.25 -4.25
C GLY A 115 2.73 -0.16 -4.63
N LEU A 116 1.82 -0.22 -3.64
CA LEU A 116 0.38 -0.04 -3.88
C LEU A 116 0.04 1.36 -4.38
N LEU A 117 0.64 2.40 -3.79
CA LEU A 117 0.44 3.78 -4.22
C LEU A 117 0.89 3.98 -5.66
N LEU A 118 2.09 3.50 -6.01
CA LEU A 118 2.62 3.58 -7.38
C LEU A 118 1.72 2.82 -8.37
N ALA A 119 1.25 1.64 -7.99
CA ALA A 119 0.32 0.89 -8.81
C ALA A 119 -0.99 1.66 -9.03
N GLN A 120 -1.59 2.25 -7.99
CA GLN A 120 -2.81 3.04 -8.11
C GLN A 120 -2.60 4.29 -8.98
N LEU A 121 -1.50 5.02 -8.79
CA LEU A 121 -1.16 6.18 -9.61
C LEU A 121 -0.95 5.81 -11.09
N PHE A 122 -0.28 4.69 -11.35
CA PHE A 122 -0.12 4.18 -12.71
C PHE A 122 -1.46 3.86 -13.38
N GLN A 123 -2.36 3.18 -12.65
CA GLN A 123 -3.67 2.80 -13.15
C GLN A 123 -4.56 4.02 -13.44
N ILE A 124 -4.55 5.00 -12.53
CA ILE A 124 -5.20 6.31 -12.72
C ILE A 124 -4.64 6.99 -13.99
N GLY A 125 -3.31 7.01 -14.16
CA GLY A 125 -2.66 7.58 -15.35
C GLY A 125 -3.02 6.87 -16.65
N ARG A 126 -3.47 5.61 -16.59
CA ARG A 126 -3.91 4.83 -17.76
C ARG A 126 -5.43 4.79 -17.92
N GLY A 127 -6.18 5.44 -17.03
CA GLY A 127 -7.64 5.56 -17.10
C GLY A 127 -8.38 4.25 -16.86
N TYR A 128 -7.86 3.35 -16.02
CA TYR A 128 -8.54 2.10 -15.67
C TYR A 128 -8.43 1.78 -14.17
N THR A 129 -9.34 0.94 -13.68
CA THR A 129 -9.37 0.49 -12.28
C THR A 129 -8.54 -0.79 -12.06
N THR A 130 -8.27 -1.14 -10.80
CA THR A 130 -7.67 -2.43 -10.40
C THR A 130 -8.48 -3.61 -10.91
N TYR A 131 -9.81 -3.50 -10.85
CA TYR A 131 -10.71 -4.47 -11.43
C TYR A 131 -10.47 -4.66 -12.94
N ASP A 132 -10.36 -3.56 -13.70
CA ASP A 132 -10.07 -3.60 -15.13
C ASP A 132 -8.68 -4.16 -15.42
N ALA A 133 -7.69 -3.82 -14.61
CA ALA A 133 -6.31 -4.32 -14.73
C ALA A 133 -6.26 -5.84 -14.59
N ILE A 134 -6.93 -6.39 -13.57
CA ILE A 134 -7.00 -7.83 -13.33
C ILE A 134 -7.70 -8.53 -14.49
N LYS A 135 -8.78 -7.94 -15.02
CA LYS A 135 -9.46 -8.48 -16.20
C LYS A 135 -8.58 -8.51 -17.44
N ARG A 136 -7.81 -7.43 -17.69
CA ARG A 136 -6.93 -7.31 -18.86
C ARG A 136 -5.74 -8.26 -18.84
N THR A 137 -5.23 -8.60 -17.66
CA THR A 137 -4.09 -9.53 -17.50
C THR A 137 -4.47 -11.01 -17.70
N GLY A 138 -5.72 -11.33 -18.04
CA GLY A 138 -6.09 -12.67 -18.53
C GLY A 138 -6.25 -13.76 -17.46
N ARG A 139 -6.23 -13.44 -16.16
CA ARG A 139 -6.55 -14.43 -15.10
C ARG A 139 -7.97 -15.01 -15.22
N TYR A 140 -8.86 -14.39 -15.99
CA TYR A 140 -10.17 -14.93 -16.34
C TYR A 140 -10.15 -15.94 -17.50
N HIS A 141 -9.21 -15.81 -18.45
CA HIS A 141 -9.08 -16.74 -19.57
C HIS A 141 -8.38 -18.04 -19.17
N ALA A 142 -7.56 -18.02 -18.12
CA ALA A 142 -6.93 -19.22 -17.57
C ALA A 142 -7.88 -20.09 -16.72
N GLY A 143 -8.98 -19.53 -16.20
CA GLY A 143 -9.94 -20.24 -15.33
C GLY A 143 -11.20 -20.74 -16.03
N ALA A 144 -11.42 -20.39 -17.30
CA ALA A 144 -12.57 -20.86 -18.09
C ALA A 144 -12.21 -22.01 -19.06
N ALA A 145 -10.96 -22.50 -19.00
CA ALA A 145 -10.43 -23.58 -19.82
C ALA A 145 -10.01 -24.82 -19.00
N GLY A 146 -10.48 -24.93 -17.75
CA GLY A 146 -10.22 -26.06 -16.85
C GLY A 146 -11.51 -26.70 -16.39
#